data_AF-A0A1I3MIN4-F1
#
_entry.id   AF-A0A1I3MIN4-F1
#
_cell.length_a   1.000
_cell.length_b   1.000
_cell.length_c   1.000
_cell.angle_alpha   90.00
_cell.angle_beta   90.00
_cell.angle_gamma   90.00
#
_symmetry.space_group_name_H-M   'P 1'
#
loop_
_entity.id
_entity.type
_entity.pdbx_description
1 polymer ?
#
loop_
_entity_poly.entity_id
_entity_poly.type
_entity_poly.pdbx_seq_one_letter_code
_entity_poly.pdbx_strand_id
1 'polypeptide(L)'
;MSMSGENREVLGALDSRCIVAIADALQRSWPGSATLTPTALDLGASLDRHHAFVAAVQGLCDRGLLAYEALLIGITGPEVRDAALTARGRALLQNDGFRAAA
;
A
#
# COMPACT_ATOMS: atom_id res chain seq x y z
N MET A 1 19.83 -8.52 -20.65
CA MET A 1 18.63 -7.71 -20.39
C MET A 1 18.57 -7.43 -18.90
N SER A 2 18.60 -6.16 -18.51
CA SER A 2 18.84 -5.72 -17.13
C SER A 2 17.54 -5.65 -16.33
N MET A 3 17.31 -6.64 -15.44
CA MET A 3 16.09 -6.77 -14.63
C MET A 3 15.96 -5.77 -13.46
N SER A 4 16.93 -4.86 -13.26
CA SER A 4 16.90 -3.90 -12.15
C SER A 4 16.11 -2.61 -12.42
N GLY A 5 15.81 -2.29 -13.69
CA GLY A 5 15.04 -1.10 -14.07
C GLY A 5 13.52 -1.29 -13.98
N GLU A 6 13.06 -2.49 -14.32
CA GLU A 6 11.64 -2.85 -14.46
C GLU A 6 10.89 -2.67 -13.13
N ASN A 7 11.48 -3.10 -12.01
CA ASN A 7 10.87 -2.96 -10.69
C ASN A 7 10.62 -1.49 -10.26
N ARG A 8 11.43 -0.54 -10.75
CA ARG A 8 11.27 0.90 -10.47
C ARG A 8 10.17 1.52 -11.34
N GLU A 9 9.97 0.99 -12.53
CA GLU A 9 8.94 1.40 -13.49
C GLU A 9 7.55 0.88 -13.11
N VAL A 10 7.46 -0.35 -12.59
CA VAL A 10 6.16 -0.93 -12.15
C VAL A 10 5.62 -0.21 -10.89
N LEU A 11 6.47 0.39 -10.06
CA LEU A 11 6.03 1.28 -8.97
C LEU A 11 5.66 2.68 -9.49
N GLY A 12 6.24 3.12 -10.61
CA GLY A 12 5.92 4.39 -11.26
C GLY A 12 4.52 4.45 -11.88
N ALA A 13 3.89 3.29 -12.13
CA ALA A 13 2.50 3.20 -12.59
C ALA A 13 1.45 3.24 -11.46
N LEU A 14 1.88 3.10 -10.20
CA LEU A 14 0.99 3.13 -9.04
C LEU A 14 0.96 4.53 -8.43
N ASP A 15 -0.20 4.99 -7.97
CA ASP A 15 -0.33 6.28 -7.30
C ASP A 15 0.52 6.26 -6.02
N SER A 16 1.63 7.02 -6.04
CA SER A 16 2.59 7.08 -4.94
C SER A 16 1.96 7.58 -3.64
N ARG A 17 0.90 8.41 -3.72
CA ARG A 17 0.17 8.86 -2.53
C ARG A 17 -0.57 7.71 -1.86
N CYS A 18 -1.19 6.83 -2.65
CA CYS A 18 -1.87 5.66 -2.14
C CYS A 18 -0.88 4.71 -1.46
N ILE A 19 0.28 4.47 -2.09
CA ILE A 19 1.32 3.60 -1.53
C ILE A 19 1.81 4.13 -0.18
N VAL A 20 2.17 5.42 -0.11
CA VAL A 20 2.67 6.04 1.12
C VAL A 20 1.61 5.99 2.22
N ALA A 21 0.36 6.35 1.93
CA ALA A 21 -0.72 6.32 2.92
C ALA A 21 -0.97 4.91 3.47
N ILE A 22 -0.98 3.89 2.61
CA ILE A 22 -1.13 2.49 3.02
C ILE A 22 0.05 2.05 3.89
N ALA A 23 1.28 2.31 3.45
CA ALA A 23 2.48 1.94 4.18
C ALA A 23 2.53 2.57 5.58
N ASP A 24 2.24 3.87 5.68
CA ASP A 24 2.21 4.61 6.93
C ASP A 24 1.13 4.06 7.89
N ALA A 25 -0.07 3.77 7.38
CA ALA A 25 -1.15 3.21 8.19
C ALA A 25 -0.77 1.83 8.76
N LEU A 26 -0.17 0.97 7.93
CA LEU A 26 0.25 -0.36 8.36
C LEU A 26 1.47 -0.33 9.28
N GLN A 27 2.39 0.61 9.08
CA GLN A 27 3.54 0.81 9.96
C GLN A 27 3.11 1.26 11.36
N ARG A 28 2.12 2.16 11.46
CA ARG A 28 1.55 2.58 12.76
C ARG A 28 0.78 1.46 13.47
N SER A 29 0.22 0.52 12.72
CA SER A 29 -0.58 -0.59 13.26
C SER A 29 0.27 -1.80 13.65
N TRP A 30 1.53 -1.87 13.21
CA TRP A 30 2.45 -2.96 13.51
C TRP A 30 2.68 -3.13 15.03
N PRO A 31 2.69 -4.36 15.59
CA PRO A 31 2.65 -5.68 14.94
C PRO A 31 1.24 -6.23 14.63
N GLY A 32 0.20 -5.41 14.74
CA GLY A 32 -1.17 -5.76 14.40
C GLY A 32 -1.52 -5.61 12.92
N SER A 33 -2.80 -5.83 12.63
CA SER A 33 -3.43 -5.58 11.32
C SER A 33 -4.22 -4.26 11.36
N ALA A 34 -4.63 -3.79 10.18
CA ALA A 34 -5.52 -2.63 10.04
C ALA A 34 -6.60 -2.89 8.98
N THR A 35 -7.76 -2.28 9.19
CA THR A 35 -8.75 -2.11 8.10
C THR A 35 -8.43 -0.83 7.35
N LEU A 36 -8.32 -0.92 6.02
CA LEU A 36 -7.99 0.20 5.15
C LEU A 36 -9.17 0.55 4.26
N THR A 37 -9.50 1.83 4.20
CA THR A 37 -10.43 2.40 3.22
C THR A 37 -9.83 3.68 2.66
N PRO A 38 -10.19 4.09 1.42
CA PRO A 38 -9.73 5.36 0.87
C PRO A 38 -10.00 6.56 1.77
N THR A 39 -11.16 6.58 2.44
CA THR A 39 -11.54 7.65 3.37
C THR A 39 -10.75 7.63 4.67
N ALA A 40 -10.49 6.46 5.27
CA ALA A 40 -9.65 6.34 6.46
C ALA A 40 -8.17 6.70 6.20
N LEU A 41 -7.76 6.72 4.93
CA LEU A 41 -6.43 7.12 4.49
C LEU A 41 -6.38 8.56 3.93
N ASP A 42 -7.46 9.34 4.07
CA ASP A 42 -7.57 10.70 3.53
C ASP A 42 -7.32 10.80 2.00
N LEU A 43 -7.58 9.74 1.25
CA LEU A 43 -7.41 9.68 -0.21
C LEU A 43 -8.65 10.18 -0.97
N GLY A 44 -9.78 10.35 -0.27
CA GLY A 44 -11.07 10.77 -0.84
C GLY A 44 -11.93 9.60 -1.35
N ALA A 45 -13.15 9.93 -1.79
CA ALA A 45 -14.20 8.96 -2.12
C ALA A 45 -14.62 8.96 -3.60
N SER A 46 -13.83 9.58 -4.49
CA SER A 46 -14.14 9.54 -5.92
C SER A 46 -13.81 8.17 -6.53
N LEU A 47 -14.47 7.82 -7.63
CA LEU A 47 -14.25 6.55 -8.32
C LEU A 47 -12.77 6.36 -8.73
N ASP A 48 -12.12 7.42 -9.23
CA ASP A 48 -10.69 7.37 -9.58
C ASP A 48 -9.81 7.09 -8.36
N ARG A 49 -10.16 7.64 -7.18
CA ARG A 49 -9.43 7.38 -5.93
C ARG A 49 -9.65 5.95 -5.45
N HIS A 50 -10.85 5.41 -5.62
CA HIS A 50 -11.11 4.01 -5.34
C HIS A 50 -10.29 3.08 -6.25
N HIS A 51 -10.22 3.36 -7.55
CA HIS A 51 -9.41 2.58 -8.49
C HIS A 51 -7.91 2.66 -8.15
N ALA A 52 -7.40 3.87 -7.85
CA ALA A 52 -6.01 4.07 -7.46
C ALA A 52 -5.66 3.32 -6.16
N PHE A 53 -6.56 3.34 -5.17
CA PHE A 53 -6.39 2.59 -3.93
C PHE A 53 -6.33 1.08 -4.17
N VAL A 54 -7.28 0.53 -4.94
CA VAL A 54 -7.30 -0.92 -5.26
C VAL A 54 -6.03 -1.32 -6.00
N ALA A 55 -5.62 -0.55 -7.01
CA ALA A 55 -4.39 -0.81 -7.76
C ALA A 55 -3.15 -0.79 -6.86
N ALA A 56 -3.06 0.17 -5.92
CA ALA A 56 -1.96 0.23 -4.96
C ALA A 56 -1.94 -0.99 -4.02
N VAL A 57 -3.10 -1.39 -3.47
CA VAL A 57 -3.22 -2.57 -2.60
C VAL A 57 -2.79 -3.83 -3.35
N GLN A 58 -3.31 -4.05 -4.56
CA GLN A 58 -2.94 -5.20 -5.39
C GLN A 58 -1.46 -5.18 -5.73
N GLY A 59 -0.94 -4.03 -6.16
CA GLY A 59 0.47 -3.88 -6.48
C GLY A 59 1.41 -4.17 -5.30
N LEU A 60 1.05 -3.75 -4.09
CA LEU A 60 1.82 -4.06 -2.88
C LEU A 60 1.72 -5.54 -2.49
N CYS A 61 0.53 -6.13 -2.63
CA CYS A 61 0.29 -7.55 -2.38
C CYS A 61 1.05 -8.46 -3.35
N ASP A 62 1.00 -8.18 -4.66
CA ASP A 62 1.68 -8.94 -5.71
C ASP A 62 3.21 -8.95 -5.53
N ARG A 63 3.75 -7.87 -4.92
CA ARG A 63 5.17 -7.76 -4.57
C ARG A 63 5.52 -8.41 -3.22
N GLY A 64 4.51 -8.93 -2.51
CA GLY A 64 4.64 -9.52 -1.19
C GLY A 64 5.03 -8.51 -0.12
N LEU A 65 4.63 -7.24 -0.24
CA LEU A 65 4.94 -6.17 0.72
C LEU A 65 3.87 -6.07 1.83
N LEU A 66 2.63 -6.39 1.51
CA LEU A 66 1.55 -6.56 2.48
C LEU A 66 0.81 -7.87 2.21
N ALA A 67 0.06 -8.31 3.20
CA ALA A 67 -0.96 -9.35 3.09
C ALA A 67 -2.25 -8.83 3.73
N TYR A 68 -3.39 -9.38 3.32
CA TYR A 68 -4.70 -9.04 3.88
C TYR A 68 -5.61 -10.28 3.88
N GLU A 69 -6.64 -10.27 4.71
CA GLU A 69 -7.62 -11.36 4.76
C GLU A 69 -8.67 -11.23 3.66
N ALA A 70 -9.19 -10.01 3.45
CA ALA A 70 -10.19 -9.76 2.41
C ALA A 70 -10.03 -8.39 1.75
N LEU A 71 -10.30 -8.33 0.45
CA LEU A 71 -10.55 -7.11 -0.31
C LEU A 71 -12.02 -7.11 -0.73
N LEU A 72 -12.78 -6.13 -0.24
CA LEU A 72 -14.20 -5.95 -0.52
C LEU A 72 -14.36 -4.77 -1.47
N ILE A 73 -15.16 -4.94 -2.53
CA ILE A 73 -15.53 -3.87 -3.47
C ILE A 73 -17.05 -3.80 -3.49
N GLY A 74 -17.60 -2.81 -2.77
CA GLY A 74 -19.03 -2.65 -2.59
C GLY A 74 -19.54 -1.25 -2.97
N ILE A 75 -20.84 -1.04 -2.77
CA ILE A 75 -21.52 0.23 -3.09
C ILE A 75 -20.98 1.44 -2.28
N THR A 76 -20.35 1.17 -1.14
CA THR A 76 -19.73 2.17 -0.25
C THR A 76 -18.27 2.46 -0.60
N GLY A 77 -17.71 1.79 -1.60
CA GLY A 77 -16.30 1.86 -1.97
C GLY A 77 -15.49 0.62 -1.56
N PRO A 78 -14.18 0.62 -1.86
CA PRO A 78 -13.30 -0.50 -1.54
C PRO A 78 -12.85 -0.47 -0.08
N GLU A 79 -12.72 -1.66 0.51
CA GLU A 79 -12.25 -1.88 1.87
C GLU A 79 -11.30 -3.08 1.91
N VAL A 80 -10.16 -2.95 2.59
CA VAL A 80 -9.23 -4.04 2.85
C VAL A 80 -9.28 -4.38 4.33
N ARG A 81 -9.60 -5.63 4.65
CA ARG A 81 -9.68 -6.13 6.02
C ARG A 81 -8.43 -6.86 6.42
N ASP A 82 -8.02 -6.63 7.66
CA ASP A 82 -6.89 -7.27 8.31
C ASP A 82 -5.60 -7.23 7.48
N ALA A 83 -5.32 -6.06 6.91
CA ALA A 83 -4.06 -5.82 6.20
C ALA A 83 -2.90 -5.70 7.18
N ALA A 84 -1.77 -6.33 6.86
CA ALA A 84 -0.54 -6.25 7.66
C ALA A 84 0.70 -6.23 6.75
N LEU A 85 1.78 -5.61 7.24
CA LEU A 85 3.08 -5.64 6.56
C LEU A 85 3.70 -7.04 6.65
N THR A 86 4.17 -7.56 5.52
CA THR A 86 5.01 -8.75 5.52
C THR A 86 6.41 -8.42 6.05
N ALA A 87 7.22 -9.44 6.34
CA ALA A 87 8.63 -9.22 6.69
C ALA A 87 9.39 -8.44 5.60
N ARG A 88 9.09 -8.70 4.31
CA ARG A 88 9.67 -7.98 3.18
C ARG A 88 9.22 -6.52 3.13
N GLY A 89 7.93 -6.26 3.32
CA GLY A 89 7.38 -4.90 3.39
C GLY A 89 8.03 -4.07 4.49
N ARG A 90 8.20 -4.66 5.69
CA ARG A 90 8.90 -4.00 6.80
C ARG A 90 10.35 -3.68 6.47
N ALA A 91 11.08 -4.66 5.91
CA ALA A 91 12.48 -4.46 5.56
C ALA A 91 12.66 -3.35 4.52
N LEU A 92 11.73 -3.22 3.56
CA LEU A 92 11.77 -2.15 2.56
C LEU A 92 11.52 -0.77 3.19
N LEU A 93 10.47 -0.65 4.02
CA LEU A 93 10.15 0.61 4.71
C LEU A 93 11.25 1.05 5.69
N GLN A 94 11.92 0.10 6.34
CA GLN A 94 13.06 0.39 7.22
C GLN A 94 14.30 0.84 6.44
N ASN A 95 14.51 0.33 5.22
CA ASN A 95 15.68 0.69 4.40
C ASN A 95 15.53 2.05 3.70
N ASP A 96 14.31 2.48 3.37
CA ASP A 96 14.06 3.82 2.82
C ASP A 96 14.09 4.92 3.91
N GLY A 97 14.13 4.53 5.20
CA GLY A 97 14.08 5.40 6.36
C GLY A 97 15.39 5.53 7.17
N PHE A 98 16.51 5.94 6.56
CA PHE A 98 17.52 6.82 7.22
C PHE A 98 18.42 7.56 6.22
N ARG A 99 17.83 8.45 5.39
CA ARG A 99 18.64 9.47 4.68
C ARG A 99 17.93 10.82 4.50
N ALA A 100 17.11 11.21 5.46
CA ALA A 100 16.51 12.55 5.56
C ALA A 100 16.54 13.11 7.00
N ALA A 101 17.59 12.77 7.76
CA ALA A 101 17.97 13.42 9.01
C ALA A 101 19.50 13.51 9.07
N ALA A 102 20.06 14.39 8.24
CA ALA A 102 21.40 14.96 8.34
C ALA A 102 21.31 16.43 7.95
#